data_AF-B8PWA3-F1
#
_entry.id   AF-B8PWA3-F1
#
_cell.length_a   1.000
_cell.length_b   1.000
_cell.length_c   1.000
_cell.angle_alpha   90.00
_cell.angle_beta   90.00
_cell.angle_gamma   90.00
#
_symmetry.space_group_name_H-M   'P 1'
#
loop_
_entity.id
_entity.type
_entity.pdbx_description
1 polymer ?
#
loop_
_entity_poly.entity_id
_entity_poly.type
_entity_poly.pdbx_seq_one_letter_code
_entity_poly.pdbx_strand_id
1 'polypeptide(L)'
;LGVPLMAVALVLPWALYPKATARWLNNRLLTLQGWFMNRVTNQIFATISLGGHKWAALLTSLMLFLITLNMLGLLPYTFTPTTQLSMNIAFAVPLWLATVIIGMENNPTHALGHLLPEGTPTPLIPVLIIIETISLF
;
A
#
# COMPACT_ATOMS: atom_id res chain seq x y z
N LEU A 1 20.93 25.54 -10.70
CA LEU A 1 21.03 24.06 -10.60
C LEU A 1 19.63 23.49 -10.81
N GLY A 2 19.34 22.96 -12.01
CA GLY A 2 18.02 22.44 -12.38
C GLY A 2 17.76 21.01 -11.87
N VAL A 3 18.25 20.67 -10.68
CA VAL A 3 18.02 19.33 -10.12
C VAL A 3 16.55 19.25 -9.67
N PRO A 4 15.76 18.29 -10.18
CA PRO A 4 14.38 18.13 -9.74
C PRO A 4 14.35 17.76 -8.26
N LEU A 5 13.89 18.68 -7.42
CA LEU A 5 13.79 18.50 -5.97
C LEU A 5 12.95 17.25 -5.60
N MET A 6 11.99 16.91 -6.46
CA MET A 6 11.21 15.69 -6.37
C MET A 6 12.09 14.42 -6.40
N ALA A 7 13.06 14.33 -7.30
CA ALA A 7 13.93 13.16 -7.37
C ALA A 7 14.78 13.01 -6.10
N VAL A 8 15.26 14.13 -5.55
CA VAL A 8 16.03 14.14 -4.30
C VAL A 8 15.16 13.66 -3.13
N ALA A 9 13.94 14.18 -3.02
CA ALA A 9 13.01 13.80 -1.97
C ALA A 9 12.60 12.31 -2.05
N LEU A 10 12.41 11.76 -3.25
CA LEU A 10 12.05 10.34 -3.44
C LEU A 10 13.17 9.37 -3.06
N VAL A 11 14.44 9.75 -3.22
CA VAL A 11 15.59 8.89 -2.88
C VAL A 11 15.91 8.94 -1.37
N LEU A 12 15.47 10.00 -0.68
CA LEU A 12 15.80 10.27 0.73
C LEU A 12 15.37 9.13 1.69
N PRO A 13 14.16 8.54 1.59
CA PRO A 13 13.77 7.40 2.42
C PRO A 13 14.77 6.23 2.36
N TRP A 14 15.35 5.96 1.20
CA TRP A 14 16.30 4.86 1.06
C TRP A 14 17.59 5.08 1.85
N ALA A 15 18.04 6.33 1.98
CA ALA A 15 19.22 6.67 2.77
C ALA A 15 18.97 6.54 4.30
N LEU A 16 17.73 6.69 4.75
CA LEU A 16 17.38 6.65 6.19
C LEU A 16 17.27 5.24 6.76
N TYR A 17 17.09 4.21 5.92
CA TYR A 17 17.01 2.82 6.35
C TYR A 17 18.34 2.09 6.11
N PRO A 18 19.22 1.98 7.13
CA PRO A 18 20.47 1.24 6.99
C PRO A 18 20.20 -0.25 6.72
N LYS A 19 21.04 -0.84 5.86
CA LYS A 19 20.98 -2.27 5.58
C LYS A 19 21.36 -3.08 6.82
N ALA A 20 20.65 -4.19 7.04
CA ALA A 20 21.00 -5.14 8.09
C ALA A 20 22.40 -5.73 7.83
N THR A 21 23.21 -5.84 8.88
CA THR A 21 24.53 -6.49 8.82
C THR A 21 24.42 -7.95 9.26
N ALA A 22 25.31 -8.82 8.79
CA ALA A 22 25.38 -10.24 9.19
C ALA A 22 25.85 -10.46 10.65
N ARG A 23 25.90 -9.41 11.47
CA ARG A 23 26.28 -9.49 12.88
C ARG A 23 25.11 -10.05 13.69
N TRP A 24 25.41 -10.93 14.63
CA TRP A 24 24.39 -11.53 15.50
C TRP A 24 23.66 -10.49 16.37
N LEU A 25 24.39 -9.50 16.88
CA LEU A 25 23.84 -8.41 17.67
C LEU A 25 23.89 -7.12 16.86
N ASN A 26 22.70 -6.60 16.53
CA ASN A 26 22.53 -5.40 15.71
C ASN A 26 22.52 -4.12 16.54
N ASN A 27 22.71 -2.99 15.87
CA ASN A 27 22.60 -1.66 16.49
C ASN A 27 21.16 -1.35 16.92
N ARG A 28 20.99 -0.48 17.93
CA ARG A 28 19.67 -0.06 18.46
C ARG A 28 18.70 0.41 17.38
N LEU A 29 19.19 1.15 16.38
CA LEU A 29 18.37 1.63 15.26
C LEU A 29 17.81 0.47 14.43
N LEU A 30 18.66 -0.50 14.06
CA LEU A 30 18.25 -1.68 13.30
C LEU A 30 17.27 -2.56 14.09
N THR A 31 17.45 -2.69 15.41
CA THR A 31 16.52 -3.46 16.24
C THR A 31 15.15 -2.79 16.34
N LEU A 32 15.10 -1.46 16.47
CA LEU A 32 13.83 -0.71 16.48
C LEU A 32 13.12 -0.76 15.12
N GLN A 33 13.87 -0.59 14.03
CA GLN A 33 13.34 -0.71 12.68
C GLN A 33 12.78 -2.11 12.42
N GLY A 34 13.53 -3.16 12.76
CA GLY A 34 13.07 -4.55 12.63
C GLY A 34 11.81 -4.84 13.46
N TRP A 35 11.75 -4.32 14.69
CA TRP A 35 10.57 -4.46 15.53
C TRP A 35 9.35 -3.77 14.93
N PHE A 36 9.51 -2.53 14.45
CA PHE A 36 8.43 -1.79 13.81
C PHE A 36 7.92 -2.52 12.56
N MET A 37 8.82 -2.94 11.66
CA MET A 37 8.45 -3.67 10.45
C MET A 37 7.71 -4.96 10.77
N ASN A 38 8.18 -5.75 11.74
CA ASN A 38 7.52 -6.99 12.16
C ASN A 38 6.14 -6.76 12.78
N ARG A 39 5.95 -5.66 13.52
CA ARG A 39 4.64 -5.32 14.08
C ARG A 39 3.65 -4.94 12.98
N VAL A 40 4.09 -4.09 12.04
CA VAL A 40 3.26 -3.66 10.91
C VAL A 40 2.90 -4.84 10.01
N THR A 41 3.85 -5.69 9.65
CA THR A 41 3.58 -6.89 8.84
C THR A 41 2.57 -7.80 9.53
N ASN A 42 2.77 -8.10 10.82
CA ASN A 42 1.87 -8.99 11.55
C ASN A 42 0.46 -8.39 11.69
N GLN A 43 0.33 -7.08 11.85
CA GLN A 43 -0.99 -6.42 11.94
C GLN A 43 -1.73 -6.40 10.61
N ILE A 44 -1.06 -6.04 9.50
CA ILE A 44 -1.69 -5.99 8.17
C ILE A 44 -2.13 -7.39 7.73
N PHE A 45 -1.31 -8.40 8.01
CA PHE A 45 -1.51 -9.75 7.49
C PHE A 45 -2.22 -10.70 8.45
N ALA A 46 -2.60 -10.27 9.67
CA ALA A 46 -3.36 -11.11 10.59
C ALA A 46 -4.72 -11.56 10.03
N THR A 47 -5.34 -10.75 9.16
CA THR A 47 -6.66 -11.00 8.57
C THR A 47 -6.61 -11.55 7.15
N ILE A 48 -5.42 -11.67 6.56
CA ILE A 48 -5.23 -12.04 5.16
C ILE A 48 -4.84 -13.52 5.07
N SER A 49 -5.36 -14.22 4.06
CA SER A 49 -5.04 -15.62 3.82
C SER A 49 -3.58 -15.83 3.36
N LEU A 50 -3.10 -17.07 3.45
CA LEU A 50 -1.72 -17.44 3.10
C LEU A 50 -1.27 -16.99 1.70
N GLY A 51 -2.19 -17.00 0.72
CA GLY A 51 -1.89 -16.53 -0.64
C GLY A 51 -1.57 -15.04 -0.70
N GLY A 52 -2.19 -14.23 0.16
CA GLY A 52 -1.97 -12.79 0.23
C GLY A 52 -0.65 -12.40 0.89
N HIS A 53 -0.04 -13.25 1.72
CA HIS A 53 1.27 -12.94 2.33
C HIS A 53 2.39 -12.70 1.32
N LYS A 54 2.24 -13.13 0.06
CA LYS A 54 3.17 -12.78 -1.03
C LYS A 54 3.29 -11.27 -1.22
N TRP A 55 2.24 -10.51 -0.91
CA TRP A 55 2.20 -9.05 -0.99
C TRP A 55 2.83 -8.36 0.23
N ALA A 56 3.30 -9.11 1.23
CA ALA A 56 3.79 -8.53 2.48
C ALA A 56 4.96 -7.58 2.29
N ALA A 57 5.97 -7.96 1.52
CA ALA A 57 7.11 -7.10 1.26
C ALA A 57 6.68 -5.81 0.54
N LEU A 58 5.79 -5.92 -0.46
CA LEU A 58 5.33 -4.77 -1.23
C LEU A 58 4.53 -3.78 -0.37
N LEU A 59 3.49 -4.25 0.33
CA LEU A 59 2.62 -3.36 1.12
C LEU A 59 3.36 -2.74 2.31
N THR A 60 4.27 -3.49 2.94
CA THR A 60 5.03 -2.98 4.08
C THR A 60 6.10 -1.98 3.66
N SER A 61 6.79 -2.21 2.52
CA SER A 61 7.74 -1.24 1.96
C SER A 61 7.04 0.06 1.52
N LEU A 62 5.86 -0.04 0.89
CA LEU A 62 5.08 1.13 0.48
C LEU A 62 4.59 1.94 1.69
N MET A 63 4.09 1.26 2.74
CA MET A 63 3.69 1.90 3.98
C MET A 63 4.87 2.67 4.61
N LEU A 64 6.04 2.02 4.73
CA LEU A 64 7.25 2.66 5.26
C LEU A 64 7.66 3.87 4.42
N PHE A 65 7.63 3.73 3.09
CA PHE A 65 7.97 4.80 2.17
C PHE A 65 7.08 6.03 2.37
N LEU A 66 5.76 5.85 2.34
CA LEU A 66 4.80 6.95 2.52
C LEU A 66 4.89 7.60 3.91
N ILE A 67 5.02 6.80 4.97
CA ILE A 67 5.21 7.33 6.33
C ILE A 67 6.46 8.19 6.40
N THR A 68 7.60 7.73 5.85
CA THR A 68 8.83 8.53 5.89
C THR A 68 8.73 9.83 5.10
N LEU A 69 8.15 9.81 3.91
CA LEU A 69 7.97 11.03 3.12
C LEU A 69 7.07 12.04 3.83
N ASN A 70 5.96 11.57 4.41
CA ASN A 70 5.03 12.44 5.12
C ASN A 70 5.64 13.00 6.42
N MET A 71 6.39 12.19 7.17
CA MET A 71 7.06 12.64 8.39
C MET A 71 8.18 13.64 8.11
N LEU A 72 8.99 13.42 7.05
CA LEU A 72 10.00 14.40 6.62
C LEU A 72 9.35 15.71 6.16
N GLY A 73 8.16 15.61 5.57
CA GLY A 73 7.36 16.74 5.13
C GLY A 73 6.89 17.70 6.21
N LEU A 74 6.93 17.29 7.47
CA LEU A 74 6.59 18.15 8.60
C LEU A 74 7.73 19.10 8.97
N LEU A 75 8.95 18.87 8.46
CA LEU A 75 10.08 19.74 8.72
C LEU A 75 9.96 21.05 7.93
N PRO A 76 10.31 22.20 8.55
CA PRO A 76 10.19 23.49 7.88
C PRO A 76 11.07 23.55 6.63
N TYR A 77 10.55 24.17 5.57
CA TYR A 77 11.21 24.35 4.28
C TYR A 77 11.54 23.05 3.52
N THR A 78 10.83 21.95 3.81
CA THR A 78 10.94 20.70 3.03
C THR A 78 9.87 20.58 1.96
N PHE A 79 10.24 20.01 0.82
CA PHE A 79 9.31 19.69 -0.26
C PHE A 79 8.77 18.27 -0.11
N THR A 80 7.46 18.12 -0.22
CA THR A 80 6.73 16.86 -0.05
C THR A 80 6.15 16.36 -1.36
N PRO A 81 6.76 15.32 -1.98
CA PRO A 81 6.26 14.74 -3.22
C PRO A 81 4.81 14.23 -3.11
N THR A 82 4.38 13.79 -1.93
CA THR A 82 3.04 13.24 -1.65
C THR A 82 1.90 14.27 -1.72
N THR A 83 2.21 15.58 -1.75
CA THR A 83 1.21 16.64 -1.97
C THR A 83 0.76 16.72 -3.43
N GLN A 84 1.55 16.17 -4.35
CA GLN A 84 1.19 16.13 -5.76
C GLN A 84 0.27 14.94 -6.02
N LEU A 85 -0.94 15.23 -6.51
CA LEU A 85 -1.93 14.21 -6.86
C LEU A 85 -1.37 13.17 -7.85
N SER A 86 -0.52 13.60 -8.79
CA SER A 86 0.11 12.73 -9.79
C SER A 86 0.88 11.57 -9.16
N MET A 87 1.61 11.81 -8.06
CA MET A 87 2.36 10.76 -7.37
C MET A 87 1.43 9.78 -6.66
N ASN A 88 0.39 10.28 -6.01
CA ASN A 88 -0.56 9.42 -5.31
C ASN A 88 -1.34 8.54 -6.28
N ILE A 89 -1.81 9.08 -7.40
CA ILE A 89 -2.48 8.31 -8.46
C ILE A 89 -1.52 7.29 -9.08
N ALA A 90 -0.25 7.64 -9.28
CA ALA A 90 0.76 6.73 -9.82
C ALA A 90 1.00 5.49 -8.94
N PHE A 91 0.84 5.59 -7.62
CA PHE A 91 0.88 4.42 -6.73
C PHE A 91 -0.49 3.74 -6.58
N ALA A 92 -1.56 4.51 -6.43
CA ALA A 92 -2.89 3.99 -6.11
C ALA A 92 -3.47 3.15 -7.27
N VAL A 93 -3.45 3.68 -8.50
CA VAL A 93 -4.11 3.03 -9.65
C VAL A 93 -3.50 1.66 -9.96
N PRO A 94 -2.16 1.49 -10.07
CA PRO A 94 -1.58 0.17 -10.34
C PRO A 94 -1.83 -0.85 -9.24
N LEU A 95 -1.80 -0.43 -7.96
CA LEU A 95 -2.03 -1.35 -6.84
C LEU A 95 -3.48 -1.80 -6.77
N TRP A 96 -4.41 -0.85 -6.90
CA TRP A 96 -5.84 -1.16 -6.96
C TRP A 96 -6.14 -2.09 -8.14
N LEU A 97 -5.67 -1.74 -9.34
CA LEU A 97 -5.91 -2.53 -10.54
C LEU A 97 -5.28 -3.93 -10.45
N ALA A 98 -4.10 -4.06 -9.86
CA ALA A 98 -3.48 -5.37 -9.61
C ALA A 98 -4.36 -6.26 -8.73
N THR A 99 -4.95 -5.72 -7.66
CA THR A 99 -5.84 -6.51 -6.79
C THR A 99 -7.13 -6.94 -7.50
N VAL A 100 -7.72 -6.06 -8.32
CA VAL A 100 -8.91 -6.38 -9.13
C VAL A 100 -8.60 -7.48 -10.14
N ILE A 101 -7.50 -7.37 -10.89
CA ILE A 101 -7.10 -8.37 -11.89
C ILE A 101 -6.85 -9.72 -11.22
N ILE A 102 -6.10 -9.74 -10.11
CA ILE A 102 -5.78 -10.97 -9.37
C ILE A 102 -7.05 -11.61 -8.80
N GLY A 103 -8.02 -10.82 -8.34
CA GLY A 103 -9.32 -11.32 -7.90
C GLY A 103 -10.10 -12.00 -9.04
N MET A 104 -10.16 -11.34 -10.20
CA MET A 104 -10.82 -11.84 -11.39
C MET A 104 -10.16 -13.09 -11.98
N GLU A 105 -8.82 -13.16 -11.96
CA GLU A 105 -8.05 -14.30 -12.49
C GLU A 105 -8.20 -15.53 -11.59
N ASN A 106 -8.09 -15.37 -10.28
CA ASN A 106 -8.10 -16.52 -9.36
C ASN A 106 -9.50 -17.09 -9.16
N ASN A 107 -10.53 -16.25 -9.00
CA ASN A 107 -11.90 -16.69 -8.71
C ASN A 107 -12.95 -15.74 -9.34
N PRO A 108 -13.20 -15.83 -10.67
CA PRO A 108 -14.08 -14.90 -11.38
C PRO A 108 -15.53 -14.94 -10.89
N THR A 109 -16.04 -16.12 -10.53
CA THR A 109 -17.41 -16.28 -10.04
C THR A 109 -17.63 -15.62 -8.68
N HIS A 110 -16.66 -15.76 -7.77
CA HIS A 110 -16.72 -15.12 -6.45
C HIS A 110 -16.50 -13.61 -6.55
N ALA A 111 -15.60 -13.16 -7.43
CA ALA A 111 -15.35 -11.74 -7.67
C ALA A 111 -16.59 -11.03 -8.23
N LEU A 112 -17.28 -11.62 -9.21
CA LEU A 112 -18.55 -11.08 -9.71
C LEU A 112 -19.71 -11.25 -8.72
N GLY A 113 -19.69 -12.32 -7.92
CA GLY A 113 -20.67 -12.55 -6.85
C GLY A 113 -20.68 -11.44 -5.79
N HIS A 114 -19.53 -10.81 -5.52
CA HIS A 114 -19.45 -9.65 -4.61
C HIS A 114 -20.21 -8.41 -5.08
N LEU A 115 -20.54 -8.30 -6.37
CA LEU A 115 -21.33 -7.18 -6.88
C LEU A 115 -22.80 -7.24 -6.44
N LEU A 116 -23.24 -8.36 -5.86
CA LEU A 116 -24.58 -8.55 -5.33
C LEU A 116 -24.50 -8.99 -3.86
N PRO A 117 -25.01 -8.19 -2.90
CA PRO A 117 -25.07 -8.60 -1.51
C PRO A 117 -26.09 -9.73 -1.34
N GLU A 118 -25.77 -10.63 -0.42
CA GLU A 118 -26.60 -11.79 -0.16
C GLU A 118 -27.97 -11.37 0.40
N GLY A 119 -29.04 -12.03 -0.06
CA GLY A 119 -30.40 -11.82 0.45
C GLY A 119 -31.16 -10.63 -0.15
N THR A 120 -30.69 -10.03 -1.24
CA THR A 120 -31.42 -8.92 -1.90
C THR A 120 -32.71 -9.39 -2.59
N PRO A 121 -33.83 -8.64 -2.46
CA PRO A 121 -35.05 -8.93 -3.18
C PRO A 121 -34.88 -8.69 -4.69
N THR A 122 -35.47 -9.54 -5.51
CA THR A 122 -35.28 -9.57 -6.98
C THR A 122 -35.47 -8.25 -7.73
N PRO A 123 -36.40 -7.34 -7.34
CA PRO A 123 -36.58 -6.08 -8.07
C PRO A 123 -35.42 -5.10 -7.92
N LEU A 124 -34.63 -5.18 -6.84
CA LEU A 124 -33.58 -4.21 -6.52
C LEU A 124 -32.21 -4.59 -7.10
N ILE A 125 -32.07 -5.82 -7.61
CA ILE A 125 -30.81 -6.38 -8.12
C ILE A 125 -30.13 -5.46 -9.15
N PRO A 126 -30.80 -4.95 -10.20
CA PRO A 126 -30.12 -4.18 -11.24
C PRO A 126 -29.54 -2.86 -10.73
N VAL A 127 -30.25 -2.17 -9.84
CA VAL A 127 -29.81 -0.89 -9.27
C VAL A 127 -28.61 -1.10 -8.35
N LEU A 128 -28.63 -2.17 -7.57
CA LEU A 128 -27.57 -2.43 -6.60
C LEU A 128 -26.26 -2.81 -7.28
N ILE A 129 -26.30 -3.63 -8.34
CA ILE A 129 -25.11 -3.93 -9.14
C ILE A 129 -24.46 -2.64 -9.68
N ILE A 130 -25.26 -1.68 -10.18
CA ILE A 130 -24.72 -0.40 -10.67
C ILE A 130 -24.02 0.37 -9.54
N ILE A 131 -24.64 0.46 -8.36
CA ILE A 131 -24.05 1.16 -7.21
C ILE A 131 -22.74 0.49 -6.78
N GLU A 132 -22.70 -0.84 -6.74
CA GLU A 132 -21.49 -1.59 -6.34
C GLU A 132 -20.38 -1.50 -7.39
N THR A 133 -20.74 -1.40 -8.68
CA THR A 133 -19.73 -1.11 -9.71
C THR A 133 -19.15 0.30 -9.56
N ILE A 134 -19.96 1.30 -9.23
CA ILE A 134 -19.47 2.67 -9.01
C ILE A 134 -18.63 2.76 -7.73
N SER A 135 -18.95 2.01 -6.67
CA SER A 135 -18.17 2.01 -5.42
C SER A 135 -16.81 1.32 -5.57
N LEU A 136 -16.69 0.39 -6.52
CA LEU A 136 -15.44 -0.31 -6.82
C LEU A 136 -14.40 0.61 -7.51
N PHE A 137 -14.84 1.64 -8.24
CA PHE A 137 -13.99 2.61 -8.94
C PHE A 137 -13.80 3.92 -8.14
#